data_AF-A0A803LQQ9-F1
#
_entry.id   AF-A0A803LQQ9-F1
#
_cell.length_a   1.000
_cell.length_b   1.000
_cell.length_c   1.000
_cell.angle_alpha   90.00
_cell.angle_beta   90.00
_cell.angle_gamma   90.00
#
_symmetry.space_group_name_H-M   'P 1'
#
loop_
_entity.id
_entity.type
_entity.pdbx_description
1 polymer ?
#
loop_
_entity_poly.entity_id
_entity_poly.type
_entity_poly.pdbx_seq_one_letter_code
_entity_poly.pdbx_strand_id
1 'polypeptide(L)'
;MLAGCSSTLLSPRHRLRSEASACHYPLPSMSTQRLDLPCNFSRKEVSVTRPPQSIRGLSVEKPIETKGLKQTIKVPPSPEGRREIKAEFWGEKGKNLKRRFREEERRVCFGAPTDVVSPPPLPPLSHNPWIGSGVTEITEYGEPSHGPVTTTTSGSSSSSESHSLGLRLNENVSEHEYGNGSVNPNPGDGSRAVRTHNDDDHTEQQGFELVSFLMSCVEGIASRNVPAINHFIAKLGEQASPRGRSTISRLTAYFTEALALRVTRLWPRMFHISVPRELDRFDDESGAAAFRLLNQISPIPKFIHFTANEMLLRAFEGKDKVHVIDFDVKQGLQWPGFFQSLATRRNPPSHVRITGIGESKQELVETGERLASFAEAFNLPFEFHPVVDRLEDVRLWMLHVKEGESVAANCILQLHKTLYDANNGAFRDFMGIIRSTNPIALVMAEQEAEHNEPTLEMRVCNSLRYYSAIFDSIDSSLPFDSPARVKIEEMFGREIRNIVACEGSDRIERNEKFGNWKRRMEQEGFRGIRRDEREVFQSQMLLKMYSNERYNVEQQGDEGITLRWMDQPLYTVSLWGSVDAAAGSSSSFSQPI
;
A
#
# COMPACT_ATOMS: atom_id res chain seq x y z
N MET A 1 12.94 -2.17 -51.79
CA MET A 1 12.54 -3.23 -52.75
C MET A 1 11.95 -4.36 -51.92
N LEU A 2 10.69 -4.80 -51.97
CA LEU A 2 9.45 -4.57 -52.74
C LEU A 2 8.30 -4.71 -51.71
N ALA A 3 7.34 -3.78 -51.62
CA ALA A 3 5.93 -3.91 -52.07
C ALA A 3 5.27 -5.25 -51.67
N GLY A 4 4.09 -5.35 -51.05
CA GLY A 4 3.01 -4.42 -50.70
C GLY A 4 1.75 -5.28 -50.50
N CYS A 5 0.88 -4.96 -49.55
CA CYS A 5 -0.52 -5.40 -49.54
C CYS A 5 -1.34 -4.44 -48.69
N SER A 6 -2.15 -3.64 -49.37
CA SER A 6 -3.19 -2.78 -48.80
C SER A 6 -4.53 -3.41 -49.14
N SER A 7 -5.41 -3.52 -48.15
CA SER A 7 -6.84 -3.66 -48.36
C SER A 7 -7.58 -2.89 -47.28
N THR A 8 -8.02 -1.69 -47.66
CA THR A 8 -9.16 -0.99 -47.06
C THR A 8 -10.43 -1.81 -47.24
N LEU A 9 -11.31 -1.84 -46.22
CA LEU A 9 -12.70 -1.37 -46.33
C LEU A 9 -13.51 -1.59 -45.02
N LEU A 10 -14.21 -0.52 -44.65
CA LEU A 10 -15.53 -0.44 -43.99
C LEU A 10 -15.67 -0.55 -42.46
N SER A 11 -15.96 0.63 -41.90
CA SER A 11 -16.69 0.89 -40.65
C SER A 11 -18.11 0.32 -40.70
N PRO A 12 -18.66 -0.05 -39.53
CA PRO A 12 -20.05 0.28 -39.23
C PRO A 12 -20.17 1.16 -37.99
N ARG A 13 -20.77 2.34 -38.20
CA ARG A 13 -21.48 3.09 -37.16
C ARG A 13 -22.66 2.25 -36.68
N HIS A 14 -22.72 1.91 -35.40
CA HIS A 14 -23.97 1.63 -34.72
C HIS A 14 -24.08 2.49 -33.46
N ARG A 15 -25.10 3.36 -33.46
CA ARG A 15 -25.67 3.99 -32.27
C ARG A 15 -26.13 2.87 -31.33
N LEU A 16 -25.68 2.89 -30.09
CA LEU A 16 -26.41 2.28 -28.99
C LEU A 16 -26.72 3.34 -27.93
N ARG A 17 -27.97 3.24 -27.52
CA ARG A 17 -28.78 4.14 -26.72
C ARG A 17 -28.36 3.99 -25.26
N SER A 18 -28.29 5.11 -24.56
CA SER A 18 -28.18 5.17 -23.11
C SER A 18 -29.38 4.47 -22.47
N GLU A 19 -29.16 3.32 -21.83
CA GLU A 19 -30.02 2.80 -20.79
C GLU A 19 -29.19 2.73 -19.49
N ALA A 20 -29.41 3.73 -18.64
CA ALA A 20 -28.93 3.73 -17.27
C ALA A 20 -29.83 2.78 -16.45
N SER A 21 -29.37 1.56 -16.24
CA SER A 21 -29.91 0.69 -15.19
C SER A 21 -29.08 0.88 -13.93
N ALA A 22 -29.63 1.64 -12.99
CA ALA A 22 -29.12 1.76 -11.63
C ALA A 22 -29.28 0.42 -10.92
N CYS A 23 -28.21 -0.38 -10.86
CA CYS A 23 -28.17 -1.55 -10.01
C CYS A 23 -27.85 -1.12 -8.57
N HIS A 24 -28.89 -0.83 -7.79
CA HIS A 24 -28.80 -0.83 -6.33
C HIS A 24 -28.57 -2.27 -5.85
N TYR A 25 -27.33 -2.57 -5.44
CA TYR A 25 -27.03 -3.78 -4.67
C TYR A 25 -27.03 -3.43 -3.18
N PRO A 26 -27.84 -4.13 -2.35
CA PRO A 26 -27.91 -3.85 -0.93
C PRO A 26 -26.64 -4.29 -0.22
N LEU A 27 -26.09 -3.39 0.60
CA LEU A 27 -25.07 -3.69 1.61
C LEU A 27 -25.59 -4.79 2.54
N PRO A 28 -24.78 -5.81 2.91
CA PRO A 28 -25.18 -6.74 3.94
C PRO A 28 -25.24 -6.01 5.28
N SER A 29 -26.44 -5.95 5.85
CA SER A 29 -26.71 -5.53 7.23
C SER A 29 -25.87 -6.39 8.18
N MET A 30 -24.85 -5.78 8.80
CA MET A 30 -24.15 -6.37 9.93
C MET A 30 -25.04 -6.21 11.17
N SER A 31 -25.71 -7.31 11.53
CA SER A 31 -26.45 -7.49 12.77
C SER A 31 -25.59 -7.11 13.98
N THR A 32 -26.06 -6.14 14.76
CA THR A 32 -25.56 -5.81 16.08
C THR A 32 -25.82 -6.97 17.06
N GLN A 33 -24.83 -7.81 17.30
CA GLN A 33 -24.81 -8.64 18.51
C GLN A 33 -23.89 -8.00 19.54
N ARG A 34 -24.51 -7.47 20.60
CA ARG A 34 -23.88 -7.13 21.88
C ARG A 34 -23.08 -8.34 22.38
N LEU A 35 -21.80 -8.15 22.63
CA LEU A 35 -21.00 -9.02 23.46
C LEU A 35 -20.94 -8.40 24.87
N ASP A 36 -21.89 -8.75 25.71
CA ASP A 36 -21.79 -8.53 27.16
C ASP A 36 -20.92 -9.64 27.75
N LEU A 37 -19.67 -9.33 28.12
CA LEU A 37 -18.79 -10.22 28.88
C LEU A 37 -18.81 -9.83 30.36
N PRO A 38 -19.08 -10.75 31.30
CA PRO A 38 -19.13 -10.45 32.73
C PRO A 38 -17.71 -10.35 33.31
N CYS A 39 -17.39 -9.18 33.87
CA CYS A 39 -16.20 -9.00 34.70
C CYS A 39 -16.53 -9.33 36.17
N ASN A 40 -15.87 -10.34 36.73
CA ASN A 40 -15.76 -10.53 38.18
C ASN A 40 -14.35 -11.03 38.50
N PHE A 41 -13.52 -10.16 39.07
CA PHE A 41 -12.30 -10.57 39.77
C PHE A 41 -12.29 -9.96 41.17
N SER A 42 -12.38 -10.86 42.16
CA SER A 42 -12.14 -10.55 43.57
C SER A 42 -10.64 -10.46 43.84
N ARG A 43 -10.27 -9.34 44.44
CA ARG A 43 -8.94 -8.98 44.95
C ARG A 43 -8.52 -9.90 46.11
N LYS A 44 -7.27 -10.37 46.13
CA LYS A 44 -6.52 -10.67 47.36
C LYS A 44 -5.02 -10.53 47.16
N GLU A 45 -4.42 -9.71 48.01
CA GLU A 45 -2.99 -9.41 48.12
C GLU A 45 -2.24 -10.47 48.97
N VAL A 46 -0.89 -10.46 48.83
CA VAL A 46 0.14 -10.47 49.90
C VAL A 46 1.32 -11.46 49.68
N SER A 47 2.49 -10.83 49.43
CA SER A 47 3.92 -11.08 49.71
C SER A 47 4.58 -12.46 49.98
N VAL A 48 5.59 -12.78 49.14
CA VAL A 48 7.05 -13.04 49.38
C VAL A 48 7.55 -13.71 50.70
N THR A 49 8.28 -14.85 50.61
CA THR A 49 9.72 -15.03 51.01
C THR A 49 10.29 -16.48 50.88
N ARG A 50 11.41 -16.60 50.13
CA ARG A 50 12.67 -17.41 50.29
C ARG A 50 12.72 -18.98 50.39
N PRO A 51 13.90 -19.62 50.08
CA PRO A 51 14.02 -20.92 49.40
C PRO A 51 14.94 -21.94 50.15
N PRO A 52 15.74 -22.83 49.51
CA PRO A 52 15.46 -24.22 49.12
C PRO A 52 16.39 -25.25 49.80
N GLN A 53 16.17 -26.58 49.62
CA GLN A 53 17.24 -27.58 49.79
C GLN A 53 16.95 -28.95 49.12
N SER A 54 18.05 -29.61 48.75
CA SER A 54 18.21 -30.70 47.77
C SER A 54 18.12 -32.11 48.36
N ILE A 55 17.89 -33.15 47.54
CA ILE A 55 18.57 -34.47 47.68
C ILE A 55 18.92 -35.08 46.31
N ARG A 56 20.15 -35.62 46.27
CA ARG A 56 20.91 -36.32 45.21
C ARG A 56 20.34 -37.68 44.78
N GLY A 57 20.80 -38.19 43.63
CA GLY A 57 20.93 -39.64 43.41
C GLY A 57 21.27 -40.15 41.99
N LEU A 58 22.54 -40.04 41.59
CA LEU A 58 23.37 -41.03 40.86
C LEU A 58 22.90 -41.70 39.54
N SER A 59 23.44 -41.21 38.42
CA SER A 59 24.47 -41.82 37.53
C SER A 59 24.41 -43.33 37.15
N VAL A 60 24.50 -43.63 35.84
CA VAL A 60 25.65 -44.30 35.14
C VAL A 60 25.23 -45.04 33.84
N GLU A 61 25.97 -44.72 32.76
CA GLU A 61 26.35 -45.46 31.54
C GLU A 61 25.43 -45.80 30.34
N LYS A 62 26.02 -45.51 29.16
CA LYS A 62 25.70 -45.98 27.81
C LYS A 62 26.19 -47.43 27.60
N PRO A 63 25.70 -48.11 26.55
CA PRO A 63 26.64 -48.67 25.58
C PRO A 63 26.25 -48.47 24.10
N ILE A 64 27.17 -48.93 23.25
CA ILE A 64 27.45 -48.61 21.84
C ILE A 64 26.77 -49.57 20.84
N GLU A 65 26.51 -49.04 19.64
CA GLU A 65 26.27 -49.60 18.28
C GLU A 65 25.82 -51.06 18.06
N THR A 66 24.80 -51.21 17.19
CA THR A 66 24.74 -52.26 16.15
C THR A 66 24.16 -51.72 14.84
N LYS A 67 24.78 -52.11 13.72
CA LYS A 67 24.40 -51.78 12.34
C LYS A 67 23.15 -52.55 11.90
N GLY A 68 22.24 -51.90 11.18
CA GLY A 68 21.17 -52.55 10.42
C GLY A 68 20.74 -51.68 9.25
N LEU A 69 20.91 -52.19 8.02
CA LEU A 69 20.37 -51.60 6.79
C LEU A 69 18.86 -51.42 6.90
N LYS A 70 18.37 -50.19 6.69
CA LYS A 70 16.98 -49.94 6.29
C LYS A 70 16.96 -48.94 5.14
N GLN A 71 16.57 -49.43 3.96
CA GLN A 71 16.14 -48.60 2.84
C GLN A 71 15.04 -47.66 3.33
N THR A 72 15.31 -46.35 3.29
CA THR A 72 14.33 -45.33 3.64
C THR A 72 13.62 -44.91 2.37
N ILE A 73 12.33 -45.23 2.28
CA ILE A 73 11.40 -44.69 1.30
C ILE A 73 11.39 -43.17 1.48
N LYS A 74 11.80 -42.42 0.45
CA LYS A 74 11.70 -40.95 0.44
C LYS A 74 10.23 -40.56 0.34
N VAL A 75 9.71 -40.00 1.44
CA VAL A 75 8.48 -39.22 1.47
C VAL A 75 8.79 -37.84 0.85
N PRO A 76 7.89 -37.24 0.03
CA PRO A 76 8.12 -35.91 -0.54
C PRO A 76 8.20 -34.84 0.57
N PRO A 77 8.97 -33.75 0.38
CA PRO A 77 9.23 -32.79 1.44
C PRO A 77 7.98 -31.95 1.78
N SER A 78 7.89 -31.55 3.05
CA SER A 78 6.89 -30.63 3.57
C SER A 78 7.07 -29.22 2.98
N PRO A 79 6.08 -28.31 3.14
CA PRO A 79 6.14 -26.91 2.70
C PRO A 79 7.33 -26.09 3.21
N GLU A 80 8.12 -26.61 4.16
CA GLU A 80 9.33 -25.98 4.67
C GLU A 80 10.51 -26.08 3.68
N GLY A 81 10.55 -27.12 2.83
CA GLY A 81 11.63 -27.30 1.84
C GLY A 81 11.62 -26.28 0.69
N ARG A 82 10.46 -25.67 0.37
CA ARG A 82 10.37 -24.56 -0.61
C ARG A 82 10.89 -23.23 -0.07
N ARG A 83 11.11 -23.10 1.25
CA ARG A 83 11.59 -21.86 1.90
C ARG A 83 13.12 -21.75 1.85
N GLU A 84 13.83 -22.86 2.06
CA GLU A 84 15.30 -22.90 2.00
C GLU A 84 15.83 -22.60 0.58
N ILE A 85 15.23 -23.17 -0.47
CA ILE A 85 15.68 -22.96 -1.86
C ILE A 85 15.47 -21.50 -2.33
N LYS A 86 14.38 -20.85 -1.93
CA LYS A 86 14.14 -19.43 -2.26
C LYS A 86 15.08 -18.50 -1.49
N ALA A 87 15.32 -18.76 -0.20
CA ALA A 87 16.25 -17.97 0.61
C ALA A 87 17.71 -18.16 0.17
N GLU A 88 18.11 -19.38 -0.19
CA GLU A 88 19.42 -19.68 -0.77
C GLU A 88 19.57 -19.07 -2.17
N PHE A 89 18.54 -19.08 -3.02
CA PHE A 89 18.60 -18.43 -4.34
C PHE A 89 18.88 -16.93 -4.25
N TRP A 90 18.16 -16.20 -3.38
CA TRP A 90 18.39 -14.78 -3.16
C TRP A 90 19.69 -14.51 -2.38
N GLY A 91 20.07 -15.42 -1.48
CA GLY A 91 21.29 -15.34 -0.68
C GLY A 91 22.57 -15.59 -1.48
N GLU A 92 22.63 -16.62 -2.31
CA GLU A 92 23.81 -17.01 -3.09
C GLU A 92 24.02 -16.11 -4.31
N LYS A 93 22.98 -15.77 -5.07
CA LYS A 93 23.13 -14.81 -6.19
C LYS A 93 23.41 -13.40 -5.65
N GLY A 94 22.77 -12.97 -4.57
CA GLY A 94 23.08 -11.70 -3.92
C GLY A 94 24.52 -11.62 -3.39
N LYS A 95 25.09 -12.72 -2.90
CA LYS A 95 26.50 -12.81 -2.47
C LYS A 95 27.48 -12.91 -3.65
N ASN A 96 27.15 -13.66 -4.71
CA ASN A 96 27.97 -13.75 -5.92
C ASN A 96 28.01 -12.43 -6.70
N LEU A 97 26.89 -11.71 -6.74
CA LEU A 97 26.80 -10.39 -7.38
C LEU A 97 27.60 -9.35 -6.58
N LYS A 98 27.43 -9.31 -5.24
CA LYS A 98 28.27 -8.48 -4.35
C LYS A 98 29.77 -8.82 -4.42
N ARG A 99 30.14 -10.10 -4.64
CA ARG A 99 31.54 -10.53 -4.78
C ARG A 99 32.16 -10.09 -6.11
N ARG A 100 31.44 -10.26 -7.23
CA ARG A 100 31.94 -9.86 -8.56
C ARG A 100 32.26 -8.37 -8.65
N PHE A 101 31.47 -7.51 -8.01
CA PHE A 101 31.68 -6.05 -8.10
C PHE A 101 32.66 -5.48 -7.08
N ARG A 102 32.94 -6.18 -5.97
CA ARG A 102 34.03 -5.79 -5.05
C ARG A 102 35.42 -5.99 -5.68
N GLU A 103 35.56 -6.84 -6.69
CA GLU A 103 36.80 -7.01 -7.46
C GLU A 103 36.99 -5.92 -8.52
N GLU A 104 35.93 -5.22 -8.94
CA GLU A 104 35.97 -4.21 -9.99
C GLU A 104 36.14 -2.77 -9.44
N GLU A 105 35.67 -2.51 -8.21
CA GLU A 105 35.93 -1.25 -7.47
C GLU A 105 37.43 -0.97 -7.23
N ARG A 106 38.29 -2.01 -7.23
CA ARG A 106 39.74 -1.84 -7.11
C ARG A 106 40.43 -1.38 -8.40
N ARG A 107 39.74 -1.37 -9.54
CA ARG A 107 40.31 -0.94 -10.84
C ARG A 107 39.88 0.45 -11.30
N VAL A 108 38.89 1.07 -10.67
CA VAL A 108 38.33 2.38 -11.10
C VAL A 108 38.43 3.44 -10.00
N CYS A 109 39.55 3.47 -9.27
CA CYS A 109 39.84 4.51 -8.30
C CYS A 109 41.24 5.10 -8.50
N PHE A 110 41.52 5.74 -9.65
CA PHE A 110 42.49 6.83 -9.77
C PHE A 110 42.24 7.60 -11.09
N GLY A 111 41.54 8.72 -10.99
CA GLY A 111 41.36 9.69 -12.07
C GLY A 111 40.78 10.98 -11.46
N ALA A 112 41.64 11.96 -11.21
CA ALA A 112 41.29 13.26 -10.64
C ALA A 112 40.48 14.13 -11.64
N PRO A 113 39.67 15.11 -11.16
CA PRO A 113 38.76 15.87 -12.00
C PRO A 113 39.49 17.00 -12.74
N THR A 114 39.19 17.19 -14.02
CA THR A 114 39.56 18.40 -14.78
C THR A 114 38.31 19.09 -15.32
N ASP A 115 38.19 20.36 -14.92
CA ASP A 115 37.58 21.53 -15.52
C ASP A 115 36.12 21.50 -16.03
N VAL A 116 35.34 22.34 -15.34
CA VAL A 116 33.97 22.77 -15.63
C VAL A 116 33.98 23.70 -16.85
N VAL A 117 33.23 23.33 -17.90
CA VAL A 117 32.88 24.25 -19.00
C VAL A 117 31.38 24.53 -18.94
N SER A 118 31.02 25.78 -18.69
CA SER A 118 29.63 26.27 -18.71
C SER A 118 29.08 26.38 -20.13
N PRO A 119 27.77 26.14 -20.37
CA PRO A 119 27.16 26.38 -21.67
C PRO A 119 26.76 27.86 -21.87
N PRO A 120 26.67 28.36 -23.13
CA PRO A 120 26.38 29.76 -23.43
C PRO A 120 24.88 30.12 -23.34
N PRO A 121 24.52 31.42 -23.19
CA PRO A 121 23.14 31.86 -23.02
C PRO A 121 22.37 31.97 -24.35
N LEU A 122 21.06 31.71 -24.29
CA LEU A 122 20.10 31.87 -25.41
C LEU A 122 19.61 33.33 -25.53
N PRO A 123 19.29 33.83 -26.75
CA PRO A 123 18.87 35.21 -27.00
C PRO A 123 17.35 35.45 -26.77
N PRO A 124 16.91 36.72 -26.61
CA PRO A 124 15.55 37.06 -26.20
C PRO A 124 14.57 37.12 -27.38
N LEU A 125 13.36 36.58 -27.21
CA LEU A 125 12.25 36.76 -28.15
C LEU A 125 11.36 37.92 -27.69
N SER A 126 11.10 38.83 -28.62
CA SER A 126 10.33 40.05 -28.44
C SER A 126 9.11 40.06 -29.39
N HIS A 127 8.07 40.75 -28.92
CA HIS A 127 6.92 41.35 -29.62
C HIS A 127 5.76 40.49 -30.16
N ASN A 128 4.65 40.58 -29.41
CA ASN A 128 3.27 40.61 -29.90
C ASN A 128 2.98 41.87 -30.73
N PRO A 129 2.16 41.74 -31.78
CA PRO A 129 1.28 42.82 -32.21
C PRO A 129 -0.20 42.37 -32.27
N TRP A 130 -1.09 43.37 -32.35
CA TRP A 130 -2.55 43.31 -32.60
C TRP A 130 -3.47 43.45 -31.37
N ILE A 131 -3.58 44.70 -30.91
CA ILE A 131 -4.84 45.30 -30.43
C ILE A 131 -5.23 46.38 -31.45
N GLY A 132 -6.49 46.40 -31.84
CA GLY A 132 -7.06 47.47 -32.66
C GLY A 132 -8.55 47.31 -32.99
N SER A 133 -9.38 47.94 -32.16
CA SER A 133 -10.52 48.80 -32.56
C SER A 133 -11.98 48.31 -32.44
N GLY A 134 -12.78 49.18 -31.78
CA GLY A 134 -14.24 49.41 -31.96
C GLY A 134 -15.14 48.71 -30.94
N VAL A 135 -15.55 49.28 -29.80
CA VAL A 135 -16.55 50.37 -29.58
C VAL A 135 -17.86 50.14 -30.33
N THR A 136 -18.91 49.74 -29.60
CA THR A 136 -20.22 50.42 -29.56
C THR A 136 -20.92 50.14 -28.23
N GLU A 137 -21.72 51.12 -27.85
CA GLU A 137 -22.24 51.50 -26.54
C GLU A 137 -23.71 51.06 -26.32
N ILE A 138 -24.11 50.99 -25.03
CA ILE A 138 -25.41 51.37 -24.44
C ILE A 138 -26.64 50.44 -24.63
N THR A 139 -27.16 49.83 -23.55
CA THR A 139 -28.30 50.34 -22.72
C THR A 139 -28.67 49.38 -21.56
N GLU A 140 -29.07 50.01 -20.46
CA GLU A 140 -29.53 49.48 -19.16
C GLU A 140 -30.99 48.98 -19.14
N TYR A 141 -31.41 48.57 -17.92
CA TYR A 141 -32.75 48.27 -17.35
C TYR A 141 -33.17 46.79 -17.40
N GLY A 142 -33.61 46.12 -16.33
CA GLY A 142 -33.89 46.45 -14.93
C GLY A 142 -34.51 45.20 -14.27
N GLU A 143 -34.30 45.01 -12.96
CA GLU A 143 -34.92 43.96 -12.12
C GLU A 143 -36.44 44.26 -11.83
N PRO A 144 -37.13 43.62 -10.85
CA PRO A 144 -37.61 42.23 -10.76
C PRO A 144 -39.13 42.18 -10.39
N SER A 145 -39.80 41.02 -10.40
CA SER A 145 -40.96 40.76 -9.53
C SER A 145 -41.56 39.35 -9.60
N HIS A 146 -41.59 38.68 -8.42
CA HIS A 146 -42.70 38.02 -7.71
C HIS A 146 -43.64 36.96 -8.36
N GLY A 147 -43.96 35.92 -7.55
CA GLY A 147 -44.79 34.72 -7.82
C GLY A 147 -46.32 34.95 -7.90
N PRO A 148 -47.25 34.11 -7.36
CA PRO A 148 -47.09 33.08 -6.29
C PRO A 148 -48.06 31.83 -6.32
N VAL A 149 -48.02 30.98 -5.26
CA VAL A 149 -49.18 30.32 -4.52
C VAL A 149 -49.98 29.17 -5.22
N THR A 150 -50.49 28.05 -4.65
CA THR A 150 -50.50 27.31 -3.34
C THR A 150 -51.23 25.94 -3.49
N THR A 151 -50.87 24.96 -2.63
CA THR A 151 -51.64 23.86 -1.93
C THR A 151 -52.93 23.21 -2.51
N THR A 152 -53.05 21.86 -2.41
CA THR A 152 -53.86 21.12 -1.38
C THR A 152 -53.91 19.57 -1.59
N THR A 153 -53.63 18.84 -0.50
CA THR A 153 -54.19 17.56 0.04
C THR A 153 -54.97 16.54 -0.81
N SER A 154 -54.62 15.24 -0.69
CA SER A 154 -55.34 14.20 0.11
C SER A 154 -55.00 12.77 -0.38
N GLY A 155 -54.86 11.81 0.55
CA GLY A 155 -54.29 10.48 0.32
C GLY A 155 -55.29 9.35 0.06
N SER A 156 -54.78 8.11 -0.02
CA SER A 156 -55.38 6.88 0.51
C SER A 156 -54.42 5.69 0.36
N SER A 157 -54.51 4.83 1.37
CA SER A 157 -53.79 3.62 1.73
C SER A 157 -54.04 2.37 0.87
N SER A 158 -53.09 1.43 0.86
CA SER A 158 -53.38 0.00 1.00
C SER A 158 -52.17 -0.78 1.54
N SER A 159 -52.47 -1.73 2.40
CA SER A 159 -51.64 -2.49 3.33
C SER A 159 -51.06 -3.79 2.76
N SER A 160 -50.35 -4.51 3.66
CA SER A 160 -50.15 -5.98 3.72
C SER A 160 -48.85 -6.50 3.08
N GLU A 161 -48.16 -7.50 3.61
CA GLU A 161 -47.99 -8.09 4.94
C GLU A 161 -46.77 -9.02 4.80
N SER A 162 -46.04 -9.25 5.89
CA SER A 162 -44.81 -10.03 5.96
C SER A 162 -45.06 -11.53 5.88
N HIS A 163 -44.24 -12.28 5.12
CA HIS A 163 -43.94 -13.68 5.44
C HIS A 163 -42.49 -14.07 5.12
N SER A 164 -41.76 -14.33 6.19
CA SER A 164 -40.54 -15.11 6.27
C SER A 164 -40.81 -16.58 5.96
N LEU A 165 -40.04 -17.23 5.09
CA LEU A 165 -39.77 -18.67 5.16
C LEU A 165 -38.44 -19.00 4.48
N GLY A 166 -37.49 -19.51 5.26
CA GLY A 166 -36.37 -20.28 4.74
C GLY A 166 -36.80 -21.72 4.47
N LEU A 167 -36.24 -22.34 3.43
CA LEU A 167 -36.23 -23.79 3.22
C LEU A 167 -34.92 -24.09 2.48
N ARG A 168 -33.99 -24.81 3.12
CA ARG A 168 -33.90 -26.28 3.18
C ARG A 168 -33.67 -26.91 1.81
N LEU A 169 -32.50 -27.53 1.70
CA LEU A 169 -32.18 -28.60 0.77
C LEU A 169 -33.34 -29.61 0.74
N ASN A 170 -33.78 -29.98 -0.46
CA ASN A 170 -34.11 -31.37 -0.69
C ASN A 170 -33.88 -31.75 -2.15
N GLU A 171 -33.28 -32.92 -2.28
CA GLU A 171 -33.11 -33.73 -3.48
C GLU A 171 -34.44 -33.90 -4.21
N ASN A 172 -34.39 -33.97 -5.54
CA ASN A 172 -35.32 -34.79 -6.29
C ASN A 172 -34.59 -35.46 -7.46
N VAL A 173 -34.49 -36.76 -7.27
CA VAL A 173 -34.22 -37.81 -8.25
C VAL A 173 -35.28 -37.76 -9.35
N SER A 174 -34.88 -37.96 -10.61
CA SER A 174 -35.75 -38.58 -11.61
C SER A 174 -34.96 -39.60 -12.39
N GLU A 175 -35.47 -40.83 -12.31
CA GLU A 175 -34.97 -42.05 -12.92
C GLU A 175 -35.27 -42.07 -14.42
N HIS A 176 -34.32 -42.53 -15.23
CA HIS A 176 -34.64 -43.28 -16.45
C HIS A 176 -33.67 -44.44 -16.61
N GLU A 177 -34.26 -45.63 -16.71
CA GLU A 177 -33.63 -46.94 -16.74
C GLU A 177 -33.10 -47.36 -18.12
N TYR A 178 -32.30 -48.44 -18.06
CA TYR A 178 -31.91 -49.45 -19.06
C TYR A 178 -30.55 -49.31 -19.74
N GLY A 179 -29.65 -50.24 -19.36
CA GLY A 179 -28.46 -50.58 -20.13
C GLY A 179 -27.44 -51.38 -19.33
N ASN A 180 -27.72 -52.66 -19.07
CA ASN A 180 -26.86 -53.59 -18.35
C ASN A 180 -25.57 -53.88 -19.15
N GLY A 181 -24.39 -53.75 -18.54
CA GLY A 181 -23.10 -54.01 -19.18
C GLY A 181 -21.96 -54.08 -18.17
N SER A 182 -21.75 -55.28 -17.62
CA SER A 182 -20.64 -55.63 -16.73
C SER A 182 -19.28 -55.54 -17.44
N VAL A 183 -18.37 -54.70 -16.95
CA VAL A 183 -16.92 -54.85 -17.11
C VAL A 183 -16.22 -54.40 -15.81
N ASN A 184 -15.52 -55.33 -15.17
CA ASN A 184 -14.71 -55.07 -13.97
C ASN A 184 -13.43 -54.25 -14.31
N PRO A 185 -12.82 -53.60 -13.30
CA PRO A 185 -11.87 -52.51 -13.49
C PRO A 185 -10.45 -53.03 -13.71
N ASN A 186 -9.65 -52.28 -14.47
CA ASN A 186 -8.20 -52.39 -14.42
C ASN A 186 -7.62 -51.05 -13.89
N PRO A 187 -6.66 -51.08 -12.94
CA PRO A 187 -6.12 -49.89 -12.31
C PRO A 187 -5.01 -49.29 -13.17
N GLY A 188 -5.14 -48.01 -13.49
CA GLY A 188 -4.11 -47.21 -14.16
C GLY A 188 -3.81 -45.96 -13.32
N ASP A 189 -3.24 -46.17 -12.14
CA ASP A 189 -2.62 -45.12 -11.33
C ASP A 189 -1.22 -44.78 -11.91
N GLY A 190 -0.84 -43.50 -11.87
CA GLY A 190 0.54 -43.05 -12.13
C GLY A 190 0.71 -41.76 -12.92
N SER A 191 -0.24 -41.34 -13.75
CA SER A 191 -0.01 -40.21 -14.69
C SER A 191 -0.36 -38.82 -14.15
N ARG A 192 -1.03 -38.69 -13.00
CA ARG A 192 -1.48 -37.39 -12.48
C ARG A 192 -0.48 -36.73 -11.53
N ALA A 193 0.32 -37.50 -10.79
CA ALA A 193 1.33 -36.98 -9.87
C ALA A 193 2.66 -36.59 -10.56
N VAL A 194 3.02 -37.25 -11.67
CA VAL A 194 4.24 -36.93 -12.44
C VAL A 194 4.07 -35.66 -13.28
N ARG A 195 2.85 -35.40 -13.79
CA ARG A 195 2.56 -34.18 -14.57
C ARG A 195 2.64 -32.91 -13.71
N THR A 196 2.12 -32.94 -12.49
CA THR A 196 2.19 -31.80 -11.56
C THR A 196 3.63 -31.49 -11.13
N HIS A 197 4.51 -32.49 -11.02
CA HIS A 197 5.90 -32.28 -10.62
C HIS A 197 6.74 -31.65 -11.75
N ASN A 198 6.53 -32.09 -13.00
CA ASN A 198 7.19 -31.51 -14.16
C ASN A 198 6.68 -30.09 -14.46
N ASP A 199 5.38 -29.84 -14.33
CA ASP A 199 4.80 -28.51 -14.54
C ASP A 199 5.32 -27.51 -13.49
N ASP A 200 5.44 -27.92 -12.22
CA ASP A 200 6.02 -27.08 -11.16
C ASP A 200 7.51 -26.77 -11.43
N ASP A 201 8.33 -27.77 -11.76
CA ASP A 201 9.76 -27.58 -12.08
C ASP A 201 9.97 -26.67 -13.31
N HIS A 202 9.13 -26.81 -14.34
CA HIS A 202 9.16 -25.93 -15.51
C HIS A 202 8.77 -24.49 -15.18
N THR A 203 7.78 -24.27 -14.30
CA THR A 203 7.39 -22.92 -13.88
C THR A 203 8.43 -22.24 -13.00
N GLU A 204 9.15 -23.00 -12.15
CA GLU A 204 10.25 -22.48 -11.36
C GLU A 204 11.45 -22.09 -12.25
N GLN A 205 11.82 -22.97 -13.19
CA GLN A 205 12.88 -22.68 -14.16
C GLN A 205 12.57 -21.44 -15.01
N GLN A 206 11.33 -21.31 -15.49
CA GLN A 206 10.88 -20.12 -16.21
C GLN A 206 10.96 -18.86 -15.34
N GLY A 207 10.60 -18.96 -14.06
CA GLY A 207 10.75 -17.87 -13.10
C GLY A 207 12.20 -17.40 -12.95
N PHE A 208 13.15 -18.33 -12.85
CA PHE A 208 14.58 -18.01 -12.77
C PHE A 208 15.10 -17.36 -14.05
N GLU A 209 14.64 -17.82 -15.20
CA GLU A 209 15.00 -17.26 -16.50
C GLU A 209 14.51 -15.81 -16.64
N LEU A 210 13.25 -15.54 -16.29
CA LEU A 210 12.66 -14.19 -16.27
C LEU A 210 13.48 -13.22 -15.41
N VAL A 211 13.83 -13.61 -14.19
CA VAL A 211 14.67 -12.79 -13.30
C VAL A 211 16.07 -12.58 -13.89
N SER A 212 16.64 -13.62 -14.53
CA SER A 212 17.94 -13.51 -15.20
C SER A 212 17.90 -12.50 -16.35
N PHE A 213 16.85 -12.52 -17.16
CA PHE A 213 16.68 -11.55 -18.25
C PHE A 213 16.46 -10.13 -17.73
N LEU A 214 15.69 -9.94 -16.65
CA LEU A 214 15.54 -8.63 -16.01
C LEU A 214 16.91 -8.06 -15.59
N MET A 215 17.70 -8.84 -14.87
CA MET A 215 19.01 -8.38 -14.39
C MET A 215 20.00 -8.15 -15.53
N SER A 216 19.97 -8.98 -16.57
CA SER A 216 20.83 -8.79 -17.75
C SER A 216 20.43 -7.55 -18.56
N CYS A 217 19.14 -7.21 -18.59
CA CYS A 217 18.66 -5.96 -19.18
C CYS A 217 19.19 -4.74 -18.40
N VAL A 218 19.13 -4.79 -17.07
CA VAL A 218 19.67 -3.74 -16.19
C VAL A 218 21.18 -3.55 -16.41
N GLU A 219 21.94 -4.63 -16.48
CA GLU A 219 23.38 -4.59 -16.79
C GLU A 219 23.65 -4.00 -18.19
N GLY A 220 22.83 -4.38 -19.17
CA GLY A 220 22.86 -3.80 -20.52
C GLY A 220 22.62 -2.29 -20.52
N ILE A 221 21.66 -1.81 -19.72
CA ILE A 221 21.38 -0.37 -19.54
C ILE A 221 22.58 0.33 -18.91
N ALA A 222 23.14 -0.23 -17.83
CA ALA A 222 24.31 0.33 -17.15
C ALA A 222 25.52 0.44 -18.08
N SER A 223 25.75 -0.60 -18.90
CA SER A 223 26.85 -0.67 -19.87
C SER A 223 26.55 0.02 -21.21
N ARG A 224 25.36 0.61 -21.36
CA ARG A 224 24.86 1.23 -22.62
C ARG A 224 24.92 0.29 -23.83
N ASN A 225 24.77 -1.02 -23.61
CA ASN A 225 24.81 -2.04 -24.66
C ASN A 225 23.43 -2.18 -25.31
N VAL A 226 23.15 -1.32 -26.30
CA VAL A 226 21.85 -1.27 -27.00
C VAL A 226 21.42 -2.63 -27.60
N PRO A 227 22.29 -3.42 -28.25
CA PRO A 227 21.93 -4.78 -28.70
C PRO A 227 21.45 -5.69 -27.57
N ALA A 228 22.13 -5.69 -26.42
CA ALA A 228 21.73 -6.49 -25.27
C ALA A 228 20.39 -6.03 -24.69
N ILE A 229 20.18 -4.71 -24.57
CA ILE A 229 18.93 -4.12 -24.08
C ILE A 229 17.76 -4.56 -24.97
N ASN A 230 17.89 -4.41 -26.29
CA ASN A 230 16.86 -4.84 -27.24
C ASN A 230 16.56 -6.33 -27.13
N HIS A 231 17.61 -7.15 -27.03
CA HIS A 231 17.46 -8.59 -26.89
C HIS A 231 16.68 -8.96 -25.62
N PHE A 232 17.07 -8.41 -24.46
CA PHE A 232 16.42 -8.77 -23.20
C PHE A 232 15.02 -8.18 -23.06
N ILE A 233 14.76 -6.95 -23.51
CA ILE A 233 13.40 -6.40 -23.54
C ILE A 233 12.49 -7.26 -24.43
N ALA A 234 12.96 -7.70 -25.60
CA ALA A 234 12.18 -8.59 -26.47
C ALA A 234 11.89 -9.93 -25.78
N LYS A 235 12.90 -10.57 -25.19
CA LYS A 235 12.73 -11.85 -24.46
C LYS A 235 11.75 -11.72 -23.30
N LEU A 236 11.85 -10.64 -22.54
CA LEU A 236 10.93 -10.35 -21.44
C LEU A 236 9.51 -10.10 -21.95
N GLY A 237 9.33 -9.33 -23.03
CA GLY A 237 8.02 -9.08 -23.63
C GLY A 237 7.38 -10.33 -24.25
N GLU A 238 8.17 -11.30 -24.68
CA GLU A 238 7.69 -12.61 -25.17
C GLU A 238 7.20 -13.53 -24.02
N GLN A 239 7.79 -13.43 -22.83
CA GLN A 239 7.60 -14.42 -21.76
C GLN A 239 6.85 -13.92 -20.52
N ALA A 240 6.91 -12.62 -20.23
CA ALA A 240 6.25 -12.02 -19.08
C ALA A 240 4.86 -11.50 -19.47
N SER A 241 3.88 -11.73 -18.59
CA SER A 241 2.51 -11.27 -18.82
C SER A 241 1.88 -10.80 -17.52
N PRO A 242 1.21 -9.63 -17.49
CA PRO A 242 0.46 -9.16 -16.32
C PRO A 242 -0.73 -10.06 -15.99
N ARG A 243 -1.12 -10.96 -16.89
CA ARG A 243 -2.14 -12.01 -16.68
C ARG A 243 -1.53 -13.41 -16.64
N GLY A 244 -0.20 -13.49 -16.45
CA GLY A 244 0.53 -14.75 -16.33
C GLY A 244 0.05 -15.58 -15.14
N ARG A 245 0.12 -16.92 -15.29
CA ARG A 245 -0.29 -17.86 -14.23
C ARG A 245 0.60 -17.75 -12.99
N SER A 246 1.90 -17.57 -13.18
CA SER A 246 2.85 -17.42 -12.08
C SER A 246 2.98 -15.96 -11.64
N THR A 247 3.11 -15.76 -10.34
CA THR A 247 3.35 -14.45 -9.71
C THR A 247 4.57 -13.75 -10.29
N ILE A 248 5.64 -14.49 -10.56
CA ILE A 248 6.87 -13.94 -11.12
C ILE A 248 6.70 -13.47 -12.57
N SER A 249 5.86 -14.12 -13.38
CA SER A 249 5.54 -13.66 -14.73
C SER A 249 4.80 -12.33 -14.71
N ARG A 250 3.82 -12.18 -13.80
CA ARG A 250 3.08 -10.92 -13.63
C ARG A 250 3.97 -9.80 -13.13
N LEU A 251 4.77 -10.05 -12.09
CA LEU A 251 5.70 -9.07 -11.55
C LEU A 251 6.73 -8.64 -12.60
N THR A 252 7.31 -9.60 -13.32
CA THR A 252 8.30 -9.33 -14.38
C THR A 252 7.71 -8.47 -15.49
N ALA A 253 6.42 -8.60 -15.81
CA ALA A 253 5.78 -7.76 -16.82
C ALA A 253 5.83 -6.27 -16.44
N TYR A 254 5.52 -5.94 -15.18
CA TYR A 254 5.59 -4.54 -14.70
C TYR A 254 7.03 -4.00 -14.67
N PHE A 255 8.02 -4.82 -14.29
CA PHE A 255 9.43 -4.43 -14.38
C PHE A 255 9.89 -4.24 -15.83
N THR A 256 9.43 -5.11 -16.73
CA THR A 256 9.75 -5.02 -18.17
C THR A 256 9.22 -3.73 -18.75
N GLU A 257 7.97 -3.38 -18.44
CA GLU A 257 7.37 -2.12 -18.82
C GLU A 257 8.18 -0.93 -18.27
N ALA A 258 8.55 -0.97 -16.98
CA ALA A 258 9.33 0.09 -16.36
C ALA A 258 10.72 0.27 -17.00
N LEU A 259 11.42 -0.83 -17.33
CA LEU A 259 12.70 -0.79 -18.05
C LEU A 259 12.55 -0.24 -19.47
N ALA A 260 11.48 -0.64 -20.17
CA ALA A 260 11.16 -0.15 -21.51
C ALA A 260 10.89 1.37 -21.53
N LEU A 261 10.15 1.87 -20.53
CA LEU A 261 9.94 3.31 -20.34
C LEU A 261 11.25 4.02 -20.04
N ARG A 262 12.10 3.44 -19.17
CA ARG A 262 13.41 4.00 -18.82
C ARG A 262 14.28 4.21 -20.05
N VAL A 263 14.44 3.19 -20.89
CA VAL A 263 15.33 3.27 -22.07
C VAL A 263 14.79 4.25 -23.11
N THR A 264 13.47 4.37 -23.23
CA THR A 264 12.82 5.37 -24.08
C THR A 264 13.13 6.79 -23.61
N ARG A 265 13.16 7.03 -22.29
CA ARG A 265 13.53 8.33 -21.71
C ARG A 265 15.03 8.63 -21.82
N LEU A 266 15.89 7.63 -21.58
CA LEU A 266 17.35 7.79 -21.68
C LEU A 266 17.80 8.02 -23.12
N TRP A 267 17.16 7.35 -24.08
CA TRP A 267 17.57 7.34 -25.48
C TRP A 267 16.38 7.43 -26.46
N PRO A 268 15.65 8.57 -26.48
CA PRO A 268 14.40 8.73 -27.23
C PRO A 268 14.56 8.67 -28.76
N ARG A 269 15.80 8.76 -29.26
CA ARG A 269 16.13 8.61 -30.70
C ARG A 269 16.49 7.18 -31.09
N MET A 270 16.77 6.32 -30.12
CA MET A 270 17.16 4.92 -30.37
C MET A 270 16.00 3.97 -30.05
N PHE A 271 15.20 4.30 -29.04
CA PHE A 271 14.04 3.53 -28.63
C PHE A 271 12.78 4.34 -28.89
N HIS A 272 11.89 3.78 -29.71
CA HIS A 272 10.59 4.35 -30.02
C HIS A 272 9.49 3.42 -29.52
N ILE A 273 9.22 3.48 -28.22
CA ILE A 273 8.10 2.79 -27.61
C ILE A 273 7.00 3.82 -27.40
N SER A 274 5.83 3.58 -28.00
CA SER A 274 4.66 4.42 -27.76
C SER A 274 4.19 4.19 -26.33
N VAL A 275 4.41 5.17 -25.46
CA VAL A 275 3.91 5.13 -24.08
C VAL A 275 2.38 5.36 -24.16
N PRO A 276 1.55 4.40 -23.71
CA PRO A 276 0.11 4.63 -23.63
C PRO A 276 -0.19 5.90 -22.82
N ARG A 277 -1.06 6.78 -23.34
CA ARG A 277 -1.48 8.01 -22.64
C ARG A 277 -2.11 7.73 -21.26
N GLU A 278 -2.59 6.51 -21.05
CA GLU A 278 -3.13 5.99 -19.79
C GLU A 278 -2.06 5.83 -18.69
N LEU A 279 -0.77 5.72 -19.06
CA LEU A 279 0.33 5.68 -18.09
C LEU A 279 0.76 7.06 -17.59
N ASP A 280 0.50 8.12 -18.38
CA ASP A 280 0.73 9.52 -18.00
C ASP A 280 -0.44 10.13 -17.22
N ARG A 281 -1.63 9.51 -17.30
CA ARG A 281 -2.82 9.95 -16.55
C ARG A 281 -2.90 9.21 -15.22
N PHE A 282 -2.74 9.94 -14.13
CA PHE A 282 -3.25 9.51 -12.83
C PHE A 282 -4.78 9.48 -12.94
N ASP A 283 -5.33 8.31 -13.27
CA ASP A 283 -6.74 8.06 -13.05
C ASP A 283 -6.94 7.76 -11.57
N ASP A 284 -7.21 8.82 -10.82
CA ASP A 284 -7.45 8.78 -9.38
C ASP A 284 -8.59 7.81 -9.05
N GLU A 285 -9.65 7.75 -9.88
CA GLU A 285 -10.79 6.86 -9.69
C GLU A 285 -10.37 5.37 -9.75
N SER A 286 -9.50 5.02 -10.70
CA SER A 286 -8.95 3.66 -10.82
C SER A 286 -8.06 3.29 -9.62
N GLY A 287 -7.23 4.22 -9.15
CA GLY A 287 -6.43 4.02 -7.93
C GLY A 287 -7.29 3.85 -6.68
N ALA A 288 -8.30 4.71 -6.53
CA ALA A 288 -9.34 4.66 -5.52
C ALA A 288 -10.08 3.30 -5.49
N ALA A 289 -10.42 2.76 -6.66
CA ALA A 289 -11.06 1.46 -6.79
C ALA A 289 -10.10 0.32 -6.39
N ALA A 290 -8.84 0.35 -6.84
CA ALA A 290 -7.83 -0.64 -6.49
C ALA A 290 -7.55 -0.67 -4.98
N PHE A 291 -7.45 0.49 -4.33
CA PHE A 291 -7.25 0.59 -2.89
C PHE A 291 -8.43 0.01 -2.09
N ARG A 292 -9.67 0.26 -2.53
CA ARG A 292 -10.87 -0.37 -1.92
C ARG A 292 -10.84 -1.89 -2.04
N LEU A 293 -10.46 -2.42 -3.21
CA LEU A 293 -10.31 -3.86 -3.42
C LEU A 293 -9.21 -4.44 -2.52
N LEU A 294 -8.06 -3.78 -2.42
CA LEU A 294 -6.98 -4.20 -1.52
C LEU A 294 -7.45 -4.22 -0.07
N ASN A 295 -8.17 -3.19 0.38
CA ASN A 295 -8.72 -3.12 1.73
C ASN A 295 -9.73 -4.24 2.03
N GLN A 296 -10.40 -4.79 1.02
CA GLN A 296 -11.33 -5.92 1.19
C GLN A 296 -10.59 -7.26 1.35
N ILE A 297 -9.51 -7.48 0.61
CA ILE A 297 -8.88 -8.79 0.48
C ILE A 297 -7.60 -8.96 1.31
N SER A 298 -6.98 -7.86 1.74
CA SER A 298 -5.69 -7.87 2.44
C SER A 298 -5.79 -7.17 3.80
N PRO A 299 -5.03 -7.64 4.82
CA PRO A 299 -4.89 -6.91 6.07
C PRO A 299 -4.09 -5.61 5.93
N ILE A 300 -3.33 -5.39 4.84
CA ILE A 300 -2.37 -4.28 4.72
C ILE A 300 -3.00 -2.90 5.03
N PRO A 301 -4.09 -2.46 4.36
CA PRO A 301 -4.64 -1.14 4.66
C PRO A 301 -5.23 -1.04 6.06
N LYS A 302 -5.89 -2.11 6.53
CA LYS A 302 -6.46 -2.14 7.88
C LYS A 302 -5.40 -2.12 8.97
N PHE A 303 -4.26 -2.78 8.75
CA PHE A 303 -3.13 -2.75 9.68
C PHE A 303 -2.65 -1.31 9.83
N ILE A 304 -2.34 -0.64 8.71
CA ILE A 304 -1.87 0.74 8.72
C ILE A 304 -2.86 1.65 9.46
N HIS A 305 -4.14 1.62 9.06
CA HIS A 305 -5.16 2.48 9.65
C HIS A 305 -5.45 2.18 11.12
N PHE A 306 -5.61 0.91 11.50
CA PHE A 306 -5.99 0.55 12.87
C PHE A 306 -4.83 0.78 13.84
N THR A 307 -3.61 0.46 13.44
CA THR A 307 -2.43 0.74 14.27
C THR A 307 -2.24 2.25 14.43
N ALA A 308 -2.38 3.03 13.35
CA ALA A 308 -2.33 4.49 13.41
C ALA A 308 -3.43 5.07 14.33
N ASN A 309 -4.66 4.56 14.21
CA ASN A 309 -5.79 5.00 15.03
C ASN A 309 -5.57 4.68 16.51
N GLU A 310 -5.03 3.50 16.87
CA GLU A 310 -4.74 3.20 18.28
C GLU A 310 -3.69 4.16 18.86
N MET A 311 -2.67 4.53 18.08
CA MET A 311 -1.66 5.53 18.46
C MET A 311 -2.27 6.93 18.64
N LEU A 312 -3.12 7.36 17.71
CA LEU A 312 -3.84 8.64 17.81
C LEU A 312 -4.81 8.66 18.99
N LEU A 313 -5.55 7.58 19.21
CA LEU A 313 -6.46 7.44 20.34
C LEU A 313 -5.68 7.62 21.65
N ARG A 314 -4.55 6.94 21.81
CA ARG A 314 -3.69 7.12 22.99
C ARG A 314 -3.20 8.56 23.13
N ALA A 315 -2.75 9.19 22.05
CA ALA A 315 -2.31 10.59 22.08
C ALA A 315 -3.43 11.56 22.52
N PHE A 316 -4.67 11.30 22.10
CA PHE A 316 -5.84 12.10 22.46
C PHE A 316 -6.51 11.70 23.78
N GLU A 317 -5.90 10.85 24.61
CA GLU A 317 -6.47 10.53 25.91
C GLU A 317 -6.58 11.78 26.80
N GLY A 318 -7.76 12.00 27.37
CA GLY A 318 -8.07 13.15 28.22
C GLY A 318 -8.14 14.51 27.50
N LYS A 319 -8.07 14.55 26.16
CA LYS A 319 -8.21 15.79 25.37
C LYS A 319 -9.66 16.05 25.00
N ASP A 320 -10.09 17.30 25.13
CA ASP A 320 -11.49 17.71 24.90
C ASP A 320 -11.78 18.11 23.44
N LYS A 321 -10.93 18.95 22.84
CA LYS A 321 -11.02 19.32 21.42
C LYS A 321 -9.84 18.72 20.67
N VAL A 322 -10.12 17.84 19.71
CA VAL A 322 -9.09 17.10 18.98
C VAL A 322 -9.10 17.49 17.50
N HIS A 323 -7.93 17.70 16.92
CA HIS A 323 -7.76 18.04 15.52
C HIS A 323 -6.73 17.10 14.88
N VAL A 324 -7.13 16.37 13.86
CA VAL A 324 -6.21 15.57 13.04
C VAL A 324 -5.96 16.28 11.71
N ILE A 325 -4.69 16.39 11.34
CA ILE A 325 -4.25 16.85 10.02
C ILE A 325 -3.82 15.61 9.23
N ASP A 326 -4.60 15.23 8.23
CA ASP A 326 -4.37 14.05 7.39
C ASP A 326 -3.82 14.48 6.03
N PHE A 327 -2.54 14.18 5.78
CA PHE A 327 -1.81 14.66 4.62
C PHE A 327 -2.12 13.93 3.30
N ASP A 328 -3.00 12.91 3.33
CA ASP A 328 -3.55 12.27 2.13
C ASP A 328 -4.84 11.52 2.50
N VAL A 329 -5.93 12.26 2.73
CA VAL A 329 -7.17 11.71 3.31
C VAL A 329 -7.90 10.74 2.39
N LYS A 330 -7.70 10.88 1.06
CA LYS A 330 -8.36 10.09 0.02
C LYS A 330 -9.88 9.98 0.26
N GLN A 331 -10.39 8.75 0.32
CA GLN A 331 -11.79 8.42 0.59
C GLN A 331 -12.16 8.39 2.10
N GLY A 332 -11.21 8.65 2.99
CA GLY A 332 -11.43 8.69 4.43
C GLY A 332 -11.63 7.32 5.10
N LEU A 333 -11.16 6.21 4.50
CA LEU A 333 -11.38 4.85 5.02
C LEU A 333 -10.79 4.59 6.42
N GLN A 334 -9.82 5.39 6.86
CA GLN A 334 -9.22 5.30 8.20
C GLN A 334 -10.18 5.74 9.32
N TRP A 335 -10.97 6.77 9.07
CA TRP A 335 -11.60 7.58 10.12
C TRP A 335 -12.87 7.01 10.76
N PRO A 336 -13.72 6.19 10.09
CA PRO A 336 -14.90 5.61 10.72
C PRO A 336 -14.59 4.82 12.00
N GLY A 337 -13.56 3.96 11.98
CA GLY A 337 -13.15 3.20 13.16
C GLY A 337 -12.61 4.09 14.28
N PHE A 338 -11.94 5.19 13.93
CA PHE A 338 -11.45 6.18 14.90
C PHE A 338 -12.61 6.93 15.59
N PHE A 339 -13.61 7.38 14.84
CA PHE A 339 -14.80 8.05 15.38
C PHE A 339 -15.59 7.14 16.32
N GLN A 340 -15.79 5.88 15.95
CA GLN A 340 -16.45 4.91 16.81
C GLN A 340 -15.69 4.74 18.13
N SER A 341 -14.36 4.66 18.10
CA SER A 341 -13.52 4.54 19.30
C SER A 341 -13.51 5.81 20.16
N LEU A 342 -13.64 7.01 19.57
CA LEU A 342 -13.79 8.26 20.32
C LEU A 342 -15.16 8.37 20.98
N ALA A 343 -16.23 8.07 20.24
CA ALA A 343 -17.61 8.18 20.73
C ALA A 343 -17.93 7.19 21.85
N THR A 344 -17.23 6.06 21.92
CA THR A 344 -17.40 5.03 22.96
C THR A 344 -16.60 5.31 24.24
N ARG A 345 -15.81 6.38 24.28
CA ARG A 345 -15.10 6.77 25.52
C ARG A 345 -16.08 7.16 26.61
N ARG A 346 -15.66 6.96 27.86
CA ARG A 346 -16.42 7.44 29.03
C ARG A 346 -16.71 8.95 28.95
N ASN A 347 -15.72 9.71 28.49
CA ASN A 347 -15.83 11.14 28.20
C ASN A 347 -15.36 11.36 26.75
N PRO A 348 -16.27 11.31 25.76
CA PRO A 348 -15.95 11.65 24.38
C PRO A 348 -15.50 13.13 24.28
N PRO A 349 -14.65 13.48 23.29
CA PRO A 349 -14.26 14.86 23.06
C PRO A 349 -15.49 15.72 22.70
N SER A 350 -15.52 16.98 23.17
CA SER A 350 -16.58 17.93 22.81
C SER A 350 -16.51 18.39 21.36
N HIS A 351 -15.36 18.23 20.68
CA HIS A 351 -15.18 18.54 19.27
C HIS A 351 -14.11 17.67 18.61
N VAL A 352 -14.41 17.18 17.41
CA VAL A 352 -13.47 16.45 16.54
C VAL A 352 -13.33 17.20 15.22
N ARG A 353 -12.11 17.58 14.86
CA ARG A 353 -11.79 18.21 13.59
C ARG A 353 -10.88 17.32 12.77
N ILE A 354 -11.14 17.18 11.47
CA ILE A 354 -10.18 16.63 10.51
C ILE A 354 -9.91 17.67 9.43
N THR A 355 -8.64 18.06 9.28
CA THR A 355 -8.15 18.73 8.07
C THR A 355 -7.64 17.66 7.12
N GLY A 356 -8.30 17.47 5.97
CA GLY A 356 -7.93 16.47 4.97
C GLY A 356 -7.31 17.10 3.73
N ILE A 357 -6.08 16.71 3.40
CA ILE A 357 -5.35 17.15 2.21
C ILE A 357 -5.60 16.15 1.08
N GLY A 358 -5.80 16.64 -0.15
CA GLY A 358 -5.88 15.84 -1.37
C GLY A 358 -5.97 16.72 -2.62
N GLU A 359 -5.75 16.12 -3.79
CA GLU A 359 -5.67 16.88 -5.05
C GLU A 359 -7.05 17.09 -5.72
N SER A 360 -8.00 16.20 -5.46
CA SER A 360 -9.35 16.27 -6.05
C SER A 360 -10.35 16.95 -5.11
N LYS A 361 -10.80 18.15 -5.50
CA LYS A 361 -11.85 18.88 -4.78
C LYS A 361 -13.13 18.05 -4.63
N GLN A 362 -13.54 17.36 -5.70
CA GLN A 362 -14.76 16.57 -5.69
C GLN A 362 -14.65 15.44 -4.67
N GLU A 363 -13.56 14.66 -4.70
CA GLU A 363 -13.36 13.57 -3.76
C GLU A 363 -13.31 14.05 -2.30
N LEU A 364 -12.66 15.18 -2.04
CA LEU A 364 -12.59 15.77 -0.70
C LEU A 364 -13.96 16.19 -0.16
N VAL A 365 -14.81 16.80 -1.00
CA VAL A 365 -16.18 17.15 -0.62
C VAL A 365 -16.97 15.90 -0.26
N GLU A 366 -16.94 14.89 -1.14
CA GLU A 366 -17.66 13.64 -0.89
C GLU A 366 -17.13 12.89 0.35
N THR A 367 -15.82 12.93 0.61
CA THR A 367 -15.21 12.37 1.83
C THR A 367 -15.68 13.12 3.06
N GLY A 368 -15.68 14.45 3.04
CA GLY A 368 -16.17 15.28 4.14
C GLY A 368 -17.64 14.97 4.50
N GLU A 369 -18.50 14.87 3.48
CA GLU A 369 -19.92 14.52 3.66
C GLU A 369 -20.08 13.12 4.28
N ARG A 370 -19.39 12.11 3.74
CA ARG A 370 -19.43 10.74 4.29
C ARG A 370 -18.97 10.69 5.75
N LEU A 371 -17.88 11.39 6.08
CA LEU A 371 -17.36 11.44 7.44
C LEU A 371 -18.29 12.17 8.41
N ALA A 372 -18.90 13.27 7.96
CA ALA A 372 -19.86 14.03 8.75
C ALA A 372 -21.12 13.21 9.05
N SER A 373 -21.71 12.56 8.03
CA SER A 373 -22.86 11.67 8.23
C SER A 373 -22.53 10.50 9.15
N PHE A 374 -21.32 9.93 9.07
CA PHE A 374 -20.91 8.87 9.97
C PHE A 374 -20.73 9.36 11.42
N ALA A 375 -20.11 10.53 11.63
CA ALA A 375 -19.94 11.12 12.95
C ALA A 375 -21.29 11.46 13.63
N GLU A 376 -22.26 11.98 12.85
CA GLU A 376 -23.62 12.27 13.30
C GLU A 376 -24.32 11.02 13.85
N ALA A 377 -24.15 9.87 13.19
CA ALA A 377 -24.70 8.59 13.66
C ALA A 377 -24.21 8.16 15.06
N PHE A 378 -23.07 8.69 15.51
CA PHE A 378 -22.50 8.46 16.85
C PHE A 378 -22.67 9.66 17.80
N ASN A 379 -23.44 10.69 17.41
CA ASN A 379 -23.56 11.96 18.12
C ASN A 379 -22.19 12.60 18.46
N LEU A 380 -21.21 12.45 17.56
CA LEU A 380 -19.87 13.01 17.72
C LEU A 380 -19.81 14.37 17.03
N PRO A 381 -19.62 15.48 17.76
CA PRO A 381 -19.48 16.80 17.14
C PRO A 381 -18.26 16.84 16.24
N PHE A 382 -18.47 17.06 14.94
CA PHE A 382 -17.45 16.87 13.92
C PHE A 382 -17.38 18.04 12.92
N GLU A 383 -16.17 18.43 12.56
CA GLU A 383 -15.85 19.41 11.52
C GLU A 383 -14.83 18.84 10.54
N PHE A 384 -15.13 18.89 9.25
CA PHE A 384 -14.18 18.56 8.18
C PHE A 384 -13.70 19.84 7.47
N HIS A 385 -12.38 19.97 7.31
CA HIS A 385 -11.74 21.09 6.61
C HIS A 385 -10.94 20.55 5.41
N PRO A 386 -11.44 20.69 4.16
CA PRO A 386 -10.73 20.23 2.98
C PRO A 386 -9.61 21.20 2.57
N VAL A 387 -8.45 20.67 2.25
CA VAL A 387 -7.35 21.40 1.60
C VAL A 387 -7.08 20.75 0.25
N VAL A 388 -7.48 21.45 -0.82
CA VAL A 388 -7.32 20.97 -2.21
C VAL A 388 -5.98 21.43 -2.75
N ASP A 389 -4.93 20.64 -2.54
CA ASP A 389 -3.59 20.99 -3.00
C ASP A 389 -2.67 19.76 -3.09
N ARG A 390 -1.55 19.93 -3.78
CA ARG A 390 -0.44 18.97 -3.76
C ARG A 390 0.35 19.10 -2.46
N LEU A 391 0.97 18.02 -2.01
CA LEU A 391 1.66 17.99 -0.72
C LEU A 391 2.77 19.05 -0.60
N GLU A 392 3.53 19.27 -1.68
CA GLU A 392 4.61 20.27 -1.77
C GLU A 392 4.12 21.74 -1.74
N ASP A 393 2.85 21.95 -2.06
CA ASP A 393 2.23 23.27 -2.18
C ASP A 393 1.45 23.66 -0.93
N VAL A 394 1.18 22.71 -0.02
CA VAL A 394 0.56 22.96 1.29
C VAL A 394 1.35 24.00 2.08
N ARG A 395 0.62 24.98 2.64
CA ARG A 395 1.15 26.04 3.51
C ARG A 395 0.49 25.99 4.88
N LEU A 396 1.21 26.45 5.91
CA LEU A 396 0.74 26.43 7.30
C LEU A 396 -0.66 27.05 7.48
N TRP A 397 -0.91 28.20 6.83
CA TRP A 397 -2.18 28.91 6.95
C TRP A 397 -3.37 28.10 6.40
N MET A 398 -3.14 27.16 5.47
CA MET A 398 -4.19 26.30 4.90
C MET A 398 -4.70 25.25 5.90
N LEU A 399 -3.90 24.90 6.91
CA LEU A 399 -4.22 23.83 7.85
C LEU A 399 -5.30 24.22 8.88
N HIS A 400 -5.51 25.53 9.07
CA HIS A 400 -6.55 26.11 9.91
C HIS A 400 -6.58 25.52 11.34
N VAL A 401 -5.40 25.44 11.98
CA VAL A 401 -5.28 25.05 13.39
C VAL A 401 -5.91 26.13 14.27
N LYS A 402 -6.82 25.74 15.18
CA LYS A 402 -7.47 26.69 16.10
C LYS A 402 -6.86 26.62 17.50
N GLU A 403 -6.94 27.74 18.22
CA GLU A 403 -6.50 27.81 19.61
C GLU A 403 -7.31 26.86 20.51
N GLY A 404 -6.64 26.17 21.42
CA GLY A 404 -7.25 25.22 22.36
C GLY A 404 -7.51 23.81 21.78
N GLU A 405 -7.24 23.58 20.50
CA GLU A 405 -7.27 22.23 19.91
C GLU A 405 -5.99 21.46 20.24
N SER A 406 -6.13 20.16 20.54
CA SER A 406 -5.00 19.22 20.57
C SER A 406 -4.80 18.66 19.17
N VAL A 407 -3.67 19.00 18.53
CA VAL A 407 -3.41 18.67 17.12
C VAL A 407 -2.58 17.39 17.01
N ALA A 408 -2.94 16.49 16.10
CA ALA A 408 -2.08 15.39 15.66
C ALA A 408 -1.92 15.38 14.14
N ALA A 409 -0.72 15.05 13.66
CA ALA A 409 -0.42 14.88 12.25
C ALA A 409 -0.48 13.39 11.86
N ASN A 410 -1.14 13.07 10.75
CA ASN A 410 -1.25 11.73 10.20
C ASN A 410 -0.56 11.70 8.83
N CYS A 411 0.61 11.07 8.75
CA CYS A 411 1.45 10.96 7.56
C CYS A 411 1.51 9.50 7.11
N ILE A 412 0.53 9.07 6.31
CA ILE A 412 0.46 7.71 5.77
C ILE A 412 0.97 7.72 4.33
N LEU A 413 2.11 7.07 4.09
CA LEU A 413 2.74 6.91 2.77
C LEU A 413 2.99 8.24 2.04
N GLN A 414 3.41 9.28 2.77
CA GLN A 414 3.67 10.62 2.22
C GLN A 414 5.12 11.08 2.34
N LEU A 415 5.83 10.70 3.40
CA LEU A 415 7.14 11.29 3.68
C LEU A 415 8.17 10.88 2.63
N HIS A 416 8.12 9.64 2.13
CA HIS A 416 9.03 9.19 1.07
C HIS A 416 8.96 10.07 -0.18
N LYS A 417 7.79 10.66 -0.47
CA LYS A 417 7.58 11.53 -1.64
C LYS A 417 8.34 12.84 -1.55
N THR A 418 8.76 13.25 -0.35
CA THR A 418 9.50 14.49 -0.10
C THR A 418 11.03 14.33 -0.23
N LEU A 419 11.53 13.13 -0.54
CA LEU A 419 12.96 12.82 -0.61
C LEU A 419 13.58 13.07 -2.00
N TYR A 420 12.95 13.91 -2.82
CA TYR A 420 13.38 14.12 -4.21
C TYR A 420 14.60 15.03 -4.36
N ASP A 421 14.90 15.86 -3.36
CA ASP A 421 16.03 16.78 -3.37
C ASP A 421 17.25 16.22 -2.63
N ALA A 422 18.44 16.54 -3.15
CA ALA A 422 19.69 15.97 -2.63
C ALA A 422 20.07 16.50 -1.23
N ASN A 423 19.56 17.68 -0.87
CA ASN A 423 19.83 18.36 0.41
C ASN A 423 18.74 18.11 1.47
N ASN A 424 17.71 17.30 1.17
CA ASN A 424 16.61 17.00 2.08
C ASN A 424 15.81 18.25 2.48
N GLY A 425 15.78 19.28 1.62
CA GLY A 425 15.11 20.55 1.85
C GLY A 425 13.59 20.41 1.89
N ALA A 426 13.01 19.72 0.91
CA ALA A 426 11.56 19.48 0.83
C ALA A 426 11.04 18.73 2.06
N PHE A 427 11.76 17.70 2.51
CA PHE A 427 11.44 17.01 3.76
C PHE A 427 11.53 17.96 4.97
N ARG A 428 12.60 18.74 5.09
CA ARG A 428 12.79 19.70 6.18
C ARG A 428 11.68 20.75 6.22
N ASP A 429 11.31 21.29 5.08
CA ASP A 429 10.27 22.30 4.95
C ASP A 429 8.91 21.72 5.36
N PHE A 430 8.61 20.49 4.90
CA PHE A 430 7.40 19.77 5.27
C PHE A 430 7.34 19.48 6.78
N MET A 431 8.43 18.97 7.36
CA MET A 431 8.52 18.78 8.81
C MET A 431 8.44 20.11 9.58
N GLY A 432 8.94 21.20 9.01
CA GLY A 432 8.80 22.56 9.53
C GLY A 432 7.35 23.03 9.59
N ILE A 433 6.55 22.75 8.55
CA ILE A 433 5.11 23.00 8.54
C ILE A 433 4.43 22.21 9.66
N ILE A 434 4.73 20.91 9.78
CA ILE A 434 4.14 20.07 10.83
C ILE A 434 4.53 20.56 12.23
N ARG A 435 5.80 20.89 12.48
CA ARG A 435 6.21 21.46 13.79
C ARG A 435 5.47 22.75 14.11
N SER A 436 5.23 23.58 13.09
CA SER A 436 4.52 24.86 13.25
C SER A 436 3.04 24.70 13.63
N THR A 437 2.46 23.49 13.51
CA THR A 437 1.12 23.19 14.03
C THR A 437 1.13 22.78 15.51
N ASN A 438 2.30 22.77 16.16
CA ASN A 438 2.51 22.30 17.54
C ASN A 438 1.80 20.97 17.87
N PRO A 439 2.05 19.90 17.09
CA PRO A 439 1.33 18.65 17.25
C PRO A 439 1.74 17.93 18.53
N ILE A 440 0.75 17.39 19.24
CA ILE A 440 0.99 16.50 20.39
C ILE A 440 1.47 15.12 19.96
N ALA A 441 1.20 14.76 18.69
CA ALA A 441 1.54 13.48 18.10
C ALA A 441 1.68 13.61 16.57
N LEU A 442 2.63 12.86 16.01
CA LEU A 442 2.76 12.61 14.59
C LEU A 442 2.79 11.10 14.38
N VAL A 443 1.82 10.56 13.66
CA VAL A 443 1.82 9.16 13.22
C VAL A 443 2.39 9.08 11.82
N MET A 444 3.41 8.24 11.66
CA MET A 444 4.09 7.98 10.38
C MET A 444 3.89 6.52 10.00
N ALA A 445 3.39 6.26 8.81
CA ALA A 445 3.37 4.92 8.22
C ALA A 445 4.06 4.93 6.86
N GLU A 446 5.09 4.08 6.71
CA GLU A 446 5.95 4.04 5.52
C GLU A 446 6.21 2.59 5.07
N GLN A 447 6.55 2.41 3.79
CA GLN A 447 7.00 1.10 3.29
C GLN A 447 8.37 0.74 3.89
N GLU A 448 8.51 -0.47 4.41
CA GLU A 448 9.76 -0.96 4.98
C GLU A 448 10.67 -1.52 3.86
N ALA A 449 11.27 -0.62 3.07
CA ALA A 449 11.97 -0.98 1.85
C ALA A 449 13.24 -0.15 1.56
N GLU A 450 14.10 -0.60 0.65
CA GLU A 450 15.32 0.09 0.21
C GLU A 450 15.23 0.46 -1.28
N HIS A 451 14.22 1.28 -1.63
CA HIS A 451 13.93 1.67 -3.01
C HIS A 451 14.67 2.96 -3.44
N ASN A 452 15.25 3.70 -2.48
CA ASN A 452 15.93 4.97 -2.76
C ASN A 452 17.44 4.86 -3.04
N GLU A 453 17.90 3.71 -3.53
CA GLU A 453 19.32 3.47 -3.83
C GLU A 453 19.81 4.28 -5.05
N PRO A 454 21.09 4.72 -5.07
CA PRO A 454 21.61 5.55 -6.16
C PRO A 454 21.68 4.78 -7.49
N THR A 455 21.99 3.49 -7.46
CA THR A 455 22.13 2.67 -8.68
C THR A 455 20.82 2.00 -9.06
N LEU A 456 20.54 1.94 -10.37
CA LEU A 456 19.35 1.26 -10.91
C LEU A 456 19.30 -0.21 -10.49
N GLU A 457 20.45 -0.89 -10.52
CA GLU A 457 20.55 -2.31 -10.16
C GLU A 457 20.09 -2.58 -8.73
N MET A 458 20.54 -1.77 -7.78
CA MET A 458 20.13 -1.91 -6.38
C MET A 458 18.64 -1.62 -6.21
N ARG A 459 18.12 -0.57 -6.88
CA ARG A 459 16.68 -0.28 -6.86
C ARG A 459 15.86 -1.42 -7.42
N VAL A 460 16.24 -1.99 -8.56
CA VAL A 460 15.55 -3.14 -9.17
C VAL A 460 15.63 -4.37 -8.27
N CYS A 461 16.81 -4.70 -7.73
CA CYS A 461 16.98 -5.86 -6.85
C CYS A 461 16.12 -5.75 -5.57
N ASN A 462 16.14 -4.58 -4.93
CA ASN A 462 15.43 -4.37 -3.67
C ASN A 462 13.91 -4.32 -3.89
N SER A 463 13.45 -3.60 -4.92
CA SER A 463 12.02 -3.56 -5.27
C SER A 463 11.49 -4.90 -5.75
N LEU A 464 12.26 -5.67 -6.52
CA LEU A 464 11.86 -7.02 -6.94
C LEU A 464 11.64 -7.92 -5.71
N ARG A 465 12.51 -7.84 -4.70
CA ARG A 465 12.36 -8.56 -3.43
C ARG A 465 11.09 -8.14 -2.69
N TYR A 466 10.88 -6.84 -2.53
CA TYR A 466 9.71 -6.28 -1.82
C TYR A 466 8.39 -6.63 -2.51
N TYR A 467 8.26 -6.32 -3.80
CA TYR A 467 7.03 -6.57 -4.55
C TYR A 467 6.79 -8.05 -4.83
N SER A 468 7.81 -8.91 -4.79
CA SER A 468 7.58 -10.37 -4.79
C SER A 468 6.73 -10.80 -3.59
N ALA A 469 6.97 -10.25 -2.40
CA ALA A 469 6.16 -10.54 -1.22
C ALA A 469 4.76 -9.95 -1.32
N ILE A 470 4.63 -8.70 -1.81
CA ILE A 470 3.32 -8.09 -2.05
C ILE A 470 2.50 -8.91 -3.03
N PHE A 471 3.06 -9.28 -4.18
CA PHE A 471 2.36 -10.07 -5.19
C PHE A 471 2.05 -11.49 -4.71
N ASP A 472 2.94 -12.16 -3.97
CA ASP A 472 2.65 -13.46 -3.34
C ASP A 472 1.48 -13.36 -2.34
N SER A 473 1.42 -12.24 -1.59
CA SER A 473 0.32 -12.00 -0.64
C SER A 473 -1.03 -11.80 -1.33
N ILE A 474 -1.05 -11.11 -2.48
CA ILE A 474 -2.26 -10.94 -3.29
C ILE A 474 -2.64 -12.27 -3.95
N ASP A 475 -1.65 -13.00 -4.47
CA ASP A 475 -1.85 -14.30 -5.12
C ASP A 475 -2.48 -15.31 -4.18
N SER A 476 -2.09 -15.29 -2.90
CA SER A 476 -2.66 -16.13 -1.86
C SER A 476 -4.10 -15.77 -1.44
N SER A 477 -4.57 -14.57 -1.78
CA SER A 477 -5.86 -14.01 -1.31
C SER A 477 -6.95 -14.02 -2.39
N LEU A 478 -6.59 -14.20 -3.66
CA LEU A 478 -7.50 -14.11 -4.80
C LEU A 478 -7.30 -15.27 -5.77
N PRO A 479 -8.33 -15.68 -6.55
CA PRO A 479 -8.15 -16.57 -7.70
C PRO A 479 -7.25 -15.96 -8.78
N PHE A 480 -6.66 -16.81 -9.64
CA PHE A 480 -5.67 -16.37 -10.63
C PHE A 480 -6.24 -15.48 -11.75
N ASP A 481 -7.51 -15.69 -12.09
CA ASP A 481 -8.26 -14.98 -13.13
C ASP A 481 -9.05 -13.78 -12.58
N SER A 482 -8.85 -13.44 -11.31
CA SER A 482 -9.57 -12.35 -10.66
C SER A 482 -9.29 -10.99 -11.32
N PRO A 483 -10.30 -10.28 -11.82
CA PRO A 483 -10.11 -8.92 -12.33
C PRO A 483 -9.71 -7.93 -11.22
N ALA A 484 -10.09 -8.22 -9.98
CA ALA A 484 -9.66 -7.41 -8.83
C ALA A 484 -8.16 -7.50 -8.60
N ARG A 485 -7.56 -8.69 -8.82
CA ARG A 485 -6.11 -8.89 -8.73
C ARG A 485 -5.37 -7.97 -9.71
N VAL A 486 -5.78 -7.97 -10.98
CA VAL A 486 -5.15 -7.16 -12.03
C VAL A 486 -5.14 -5.68 -11.62
N LYS A 487 -6.28 -5.15 -11.15
CA LYS A 487 -6.37 -3.74 -10.70
C LYS A 487 -5.44 -3.43 -9.51
N ILE A 488 -5.34 -4.34 -8.53
CA ILE A 488 -4.46 -4.16 -7.37
C ILE A 488 -2.98 -4.25 -7.80
N GLU A 489 -2.63 -5.24 -8.62
CA GLU A 489 -1.25 -5.41 -9.12
C GLU A 489 -0.85 -4.24 -10.04
N GLU A 490 -1.77 -3.67 -10.83
CA GLU A 490 -1.53 -2.47 -11.64
C GLU A 490 -1.22 -1.24 -10.77
N MET A 491 -1.89 -1.09 -9.62
CA MET A 491 -1.62 -0.03 -8.64
C MET A 491 -0.16 -0.12 -8.14
N PHE A 492 0.29 -1.29 -7.68
CA PHE A 492 1.70 -1.50 -7.31
C PHE A 492 2.65 -1.42 -8.51
N GLY A 493 2.19 -1.80 -9.70
CA GLY A 493 2.93 -1.62 -10.95
C GLY A 493 3.26 -0.15 -11.23
N ARG A 494 2.41 0.81 -10.83
CA ARG A 494 2.71 2.25 -10.94
C ARG A 494 3.89 2.64 -10.05
N GLU A 495 3.96 2.09 -8.83
CA GLU A 495 5.10 2.33 -7.94
C GLU A 495 6.39 1.76 -8.53
N ILE A 496 6.36 0.51 -9.03
CA ILE A 496 7.50 -0.14 -9.72
C ILE A 496 7.98 0.72 -10.89
N ARG A 497 7.05 1.21 -11.73
CA ARG A 497 7.38 2.12 -12.85
C ARG A 497 8.10 3.37 -12.35
N ASN A 498 7.63 4.01 -11.29
CA ASN A 498 8.25 5.21 -10.76
C ASN A 498 9.68 4.93 -10.23
N ILE A 499 9.87 3.85 -9.47
CA ILE A 499 11.17 3.45 -8.89
C ILE A 499 12.22 3.20 -9.99
N VAL A 500 11.83 2.54 -11.08
CA VAL A 500 12.74 2.04 -12.11
C VAL A 500 12.88 3.02 -13.28
N ALA A 501 11.79 3.63 -13.75
CA ALA A 501 11.78 4.44 -14.97
C ALA A 501 12.06 5.93 -14.76
N CYS A 502 11.85 6.46 -13.55
CA CYS A 502 12.07 7.87 -13.24
C CYS A 502 13.44 8.13 -12.59
N GLU A 503 13.88 9.39 -12.62
CA GLU A 503 15.03 9.92 -11.89
C GLU A 503 14.72 11.35 -11.42
N GLY A 504 15.58 11.93 -10.59
CA GLY A 504 15.43 13.33 -10.14
C GLY A 504 14.08 13.58 -9.46
N SER A 505 13.48 14.73 -9.71
CA SER A 505 12.17 15.12 -9.18
C SER A 505 11.02 14.20 -9.63
N ASP A 506 11.14 13.58 -10.81
CA ASP A 506 10.08 12.71 -11.35
C ASP A 506 10.00 11.36 -10.63
N ARG A 507 11.07 10.98 -9.89
CA ARG A 507 11.08 9.78 -9.04
C ARG A 507 10.60 10.17 -7.65
N ILE A 508 9.37 9.76 -7.33
CA ILE A 508 8.63 10.08 -6.10
C ILE A 508 8.68 8.89 -5.12
N GLU A 509 8.67 7.66 -5.61
CA GLU A 509 8.70 6.43 -4.81
C GLU A 509 10.10 6.15 -4.25
N ARG A 510 10.41 6.81 -3.14
CA ARG A 510 11.74 6.82 -2.50
C ARG A 510 11.73 6.16 -1.13
N ASN A 511 11.14 4.99 -1.08
CA ASN A 511 10.97 4.23 0.15
C ASN A 511 12.31 3.89 0.82
N GLU A 512 12.35 4.05 2.14
CA GLU A 512 13.50 3.77 3.02
C GLU A 512 13.08 2.93 4.24
N LYS A 513 14.01 2.16 4.81
CA LYS A 513 13.78 1.39 6.04
C LYS A 513 13.54 2.30 7.24
N PHE A 514 12.84 1.79 8.25
CA PHE A 514 12.55 2.51 9.49
C PHE A 514 13.79 3.08 10.17
N GLY A 515 14.93 2.38 10.13
CA GLY A 515 16.19 2.89 10.70
C GLY A 515 16.67 4.20 10.08
N ASN A 516 16.37 4.45 8.79
CA ASN A 516 16.65 5.73 8.14
C ASN A 516 15.61 6.78 8.51
N TRP A 517 14.33 6.41 8.48
CA TRP A 517 13.25 7.28 8.92
C TRP A 517 13.45 7.78 10.34
N LYS A 518 13.81 6.90 11.28
CA LYS A 518 14.09 7.26 12.66
C LYS A 518 15.15 8.35 12.77
N ARG A 519 16.29 8.20 12.08
CA ARG A 519 17.34 9.22 12.06
C ARG A 519 16.86 10.55 11.47
N ARG A 520 16.06 10.51 10.40
CA ARG A 520 15.51 11.72 9.76
C ARG A 520 14.53 12.45 10.68
N MET A 521 13.62 11.73 11.33
CA MET A 521 12.66 12.28 12.28
C MET A 521 13.38 12.92 13.48
N GLU A 522 14.41 12.25 14.02
CA GLU A 522 15.25 12.78 15.10
C GLU A 522 16.02 14.05 14.71
N GLN A 523 16.54 14.10 13.47
CA GLN A 523 17.21 15.30 12.93
C GLN A 523 16.25 16.48 12.77
N GLU A 524 14.97 16.21 12.53
CA GLU A 524 13.92 17.21 12.39
C GLU A 524 13.21 17.54 13.71
N GLY A 525 13.81 17.23 14.86
CA GLY A 525 13.31 17.66 16.17
C GLY A 525 12.12 16.85 16.68
N PHE A 526 11.91 15.64 16.17
CA PHE A 526 10.94 14.70 16.71
C PHE A 526 11.63 13.61 17.52
N ARG A 527 10.96 13.15 18.56
CA ARG A 527 11.37 11.98 19.33
C ARG A 527 10.33 10.88 19.18
N GLY A 528 10.80 9.66 18.95
CA GLY A 528 9.91 8.51 18.90
C GLY A 528 9.24 8.30 20.27
N ILE A 529 7.92 8.16 20.26
CA ILE A 529 7.12 7.89 21.45
C ILE A 529 7.04 6.39 21.61
N ARG A 530 7.35 5.89 22.82
CA ARG A 530 7.24 4.48 23.13
C ARG A 530 5.82 3.99 22.81
N ARG A 531 5.77 2.88 22.07
CA ARG A 531 4.54 2.19 21.72
C ARG A 531 3.93 1.53 22.96
N ASP A 532 2.61 1.39 22.95
CA ASP A 532 1.84 0.64 23.95
C ASP A 532 1.65 -0.84 23.55
N GLU A 533 1.54 -1.73 24.54
CA GLU A 533 1.28 -3.16 24.29
C GLU A 533 -0.05 -3.40 23.56
N ARG A 534 -1.05 -2.55 23.82
CA ARG A 534 -2.36 -2.57 23.17
C ARG A 534 -2.24 -2.41 21.66
N GLU A 535 -1.35 -1.55 21.17
CA GLU A 535 -1.17 -1.28 19.74
C GLU A 535 -0.71 -2.55 19.00
N VAL A 536 0.18 -3.35 19.59
CA VAL A 536 0.58 -4.64 19.01
C VAL A 536 -0.48 -5.70 19.17
N PHE A 537 -1.13 -5.78 20.34
CA PHE A 537 -2.19 -6.75 20.55
C PHE A 537 -3.34 -6.59 19.54
N GLN A 538 -3.77 -5.35 19.30
CA GLN A 538 -4.80 -5.05 18.29
C GLN A 538 -4.33 -5.42 16.88
N SER A 539 -3.08 -5.10 16.55
CA SER A 539 -2.50 -5.46 15.25
C SER A 539 -2.45 -6.98 15.04
N GLN A 540 -2.08 -7.75 16.07
CA GLN A 540 -2.09 -9.21 16.05
C GLN A 540 -3.51 -9.78 15.94
N MET A 541 -4.47 -9.18 16.66
CA MET A 541 -5.87 -9.61 16.63
C MET A 541 -6.51 -9.35 15.25
N LEU A 542 -6.19 -8.22 14.62
CA LEU A 542 -6.57 -7.93 13.24
C LEU A 542 -6.11 -9.05 12.30
N LEU A 543 -4.85 -9.50 12.40
CA LEU A 543 -4.34 -10.55 11.51
C LEU A 543 -5.08 -11.88 11.69
N LYS A 544 -5.53 -12.21 12.91
CA LYS A 544 -6.34 -13.42 13.17
C LYS A 544 -7.70 -13.41 12.47
N MET A 545 -8.17 -12.26 12.02
CA MET A 545 -9.39 -12.15 11.22
C MET A 545 -9.20 -12.58 9.76
N TYR A 546 -7.96 -12.79 9.32
CA TYR A 546 -7.62 -13.24 7.98
C TYR A 546 -7.15 -14.69 8.02
N SER A 547 -7.55 -15.48 7.03
CA SER A 547 -7.22 -16.92 6.93
C SER A 547 -5.74 -17.21 6.57
N ASN A 548 -4.87 -16.20 6.64
CA ASN A 548 -3.53 -16.26 6.08
C ASN A 548 -2.46 -16.05 7.15
N GLU A 549 -1.95 -17.18 7.67
CA GLU A 549 -0.95 -17.23 8.74
C GLU A 549 0.44 -16.72 8.33
N ARG A 550 0.64 -16.39 7.04
CA ARG A 550 1.91 -15.83 6.56
C ARG A 550 2.10 -14.39 6.98
N TYR A 551 1.02 -13.65 7.26
CA TYR A 551 1.15 -12.32 7.84
C TYR A 551 1.54 -12.40 9.31
N ASN A 552 2.47 -11.55 9.72
CA ASN A 552 2.81 -11.39 11.13
C ASN A 552 3.18 -9.94 11.45
N VAL A 553 3.24 -9.63 12.74
CA VAL A 553 3.57 -8.32 13.26
C VAL A 553 4.85 -8.42 14.08
N GLU A 554 5.80 -7.54 13.81
CA GLU A 554 7.04 -7.40 14.55
C GLU A 554 7.12 -6.02 15.20
N GLN A 555 7.77 -5.96 16.36
CA GLN A 555 8.06 -4.72 17.07
C GLN A 555 9.31 -4.09 16.45
N GLN A 556 9.22 -2.84 16.02
CA GLN A 556 10.32 -2.15 15.36
C GLN A 556 10.83 -1.03 16.26
N GLY A 557 11.93 -1.30 16.96
CA GLY A 557 12.40 -0.42 18.04
C GLY A 557 11.38 -0.33 19.16
N ASP A 558 11.42 0.78 19.91
CA ASP A 558 10.46 1.04 20.98
C ASP A 558 9.19 1.74 20.47
N GLU A 559 9.19 2.21 19.23
CA GLU A 559 8.25 3.24 18.75
C GLU A 559 7.40 2.77 17.56
N GLY A 560 7.84 1.71 16.87
CA GLY A 560 7.23 1.22 15.64
C GLY A 560 6.64 -0.19 15.74
N ILE A 561 5.71 -0.46 14.83
CA ILE A 561 5.13 -1.77 14.57
C ILE A 561 5.24 -2.04 13.07
N THR A 562 5.78 -3.18 12.70
CA THR A 562 5.99 -3.57 11.30
C THR A 562 5.11 -4.76 10.94
N LEU A 563 4.32 -4.62 9.87
CA LEU A 563 3.65 -5.73 9.21
C LEU A 563 4.63 -6.46 8.30
N ARG A 564 4.61 -7.78 8.37
CA ARG A 564 5.44 -8.66 7.55
C ARG A 564 4.60 -9.65 6.77
N TRP A 565 5.09 -10.02 5.60
CA TRP A 565 4.67 -11.20 4.87
C TRP A 565 5.80 -12.23 4.96
N MET A 566 5.56 -13.31 5.70
CA MET A 566 6.60 -14.24 6.13
C MET A 566 7.77 -13.48 6.79
N ASP A 567 8.97 -13.60 6.24
CA ASP A 567 10.18 -12.94 6.65
C ASP A 567 10.41 -11.57 5.97
N GLN A 568 9.60 -11.17 4.99
CA GLN A 568 9.72 -9.87 4.33
C GLN A 568 8.90 -8.81 5.08
N PRO A 569 9.54 -7.80 5.70
CA PRO A 569 8.81 -6.65 6.21
C PRO A 569 8.22 -5.82 5.08
N LEU A 570 7.02 -5.29 5.30
CA LEU A 570 6.23 -4.57 4.30
C LEU A 570 5.99 -3.11 4.67
N TYR A 571 5.42 -2.85 5.84
CA TYR A 571 5.02 -1.50 6.26
C TYR A 571 5.28 -1.32 7.75
N THR A 572 5.80 -0.16 8.13
CA THR A 572 6.04 0.21 9.52
C THR A 572 5.19 1.41 9.89
N VAL A 573 4.43 1.30 10.98
CA VAL A 573 3.67 2.40 11.60
C VAL A 573 4.35 2.80 12.89
N SER A 574 4.53 4.09 13.15
CA SER A 574 5.24 4.60 14.32
C SER A 574 4.67 5.93 14.81
N LEU A 575 4.91 6.22 16.09
CA LEU A 575 4.43 7.44 16.76
C LEU A 575 5.60 8.34 17.19
N TRP A 576 5.44 9.63 16.98
CA TRP A 576 6.44 10.66 17.24
C TRP A 576 5.85 11.85 18.00
N GLY A 577 6.66 12.51 18.82
CA GLY A 577 6.30 13.74 19.52
C GLY A 577 7.34 14.84 19.27
N SER A 578 6.90 16.10 19.29
CA SER A 578 7.82 17.24 19.23
C SER A 578 8.68 17.29 20.50
N VAL A 579 10.00 17.52 20.34
CA VAL A 579 10.94 17.65 21.47
C VAL A 579 10.57 18.84 22.36
N ASP A 580 10.06 19.92 21.77
CA ASP A 580 9.70 21.14 22.50
C ASP A 580 8.42 20.97 23.34
N ALA A 581 7.49 20.11 22.91
CA ALA A 581 6.27 19.80 23.65
C ALA A 581 6.55 18.95 24.92
N ALA A 582 7.62 18.15 24.92
CA ALA A 582 8.00 17.34 26.06
C ALA A 582 8.56 18.16 27.23
N ALA A 583 9.24 19.27 26.94
CA ALA A 583 9.81 20.16 27.97
C ALA A 583 8.73 20.86 28.81
N GLY A 584 7.60 21.24 28.19
CA GLY A 584 6.46 21.88 28.86
C GLY A 584 5.66 20.98 29.81
N SER A 585 5.86 19.65 29.75
CA SER A 585 5.22 18.69 30.65
C SER A 585 6.01 18.40 31.93
N SER A 586 7.25 18.89 32.03
CA SER A 586 8.16 18.57 33.16
C SER A 586 8.41 19.72 34.14
N SER A 587 7.81 20.89 33.96
CA SER A 587 8.01 22.04 34.84
C SER A 587 6.75 22.44 35.61
N SER A 588 6.24 21.52 36.43
CA SER A 588 5.45 21.87 37.61
C SER A 588 6.29 21.60 38.86
N PHE A 589 7.36 22.37 39.03
CA PHE A 589 8.03 22.48 40.32
C PHE A 589 7.43 23.67 41.07
N SER A 590 6.80 23.32 42.19
CA SER A 590 6.16 24.15 43.18
C SER A 590 7.02 25.35 43.58
N GLN A 591 6.45 26.56 43.54
CA GLN A 591 6.96 27.66 44.36
C GLN A 591 6.43 27.49 45.79
N PRO A 592 7.30 27.58 46.82
CA PRO A 592 6.85 27.56 48.20
C PRO A 592 6.39 28.96 48.64
N ILE A 593 5.14 28.99 49.13
CA ILE A 593 4.43 29.93 50.02
C ILE A 593 4.64 31.43 49.80
#